data_AF-A0A9W4SIY6-F1
#
_entry.id   AF-A0A9W4SIY6-F1
#
_cell.length_a   1.000
_cell.length_b   1.000
_cell.length_c   1.000
_cell.angle_alpha   90.00
_cell.angle_beta   90.00
_cell.angle_gamma   90.00
#
_symmetry.space_group_name_H-M   'P 1'
#
loop_
_entity.id
_entity.type
_entity.pdbx_description
1 polymer ?
#
loop_
_entity_poly.entity_id
_entity_poly.type
_entity_poly.pdbx_seq_one_letter_code
_entity_poly.pdbx_strand_id
1 'polypeptide(L)'
;METMIKDFNERTCELKKFMLLRVEGSCEETDEILCELRDSLDELETRVLKMSKFLEEEKIAIEKAKEVKAKLQSQHDHLEWMCQHLPKHLPGNIEPSTFDQTNIHPSNERNEQPQQIVPNHAKGHEQDSLQETDLPVVEENPFYVSTQPTSNTNFVAMGLSYITVSEFKNVPKYIHNNRISRDKVNEAIDDFNKVIQEKYTILKSQHSTLNHKMKQKYWKYKEAENEETRDKDFITENDLKSTNQKIKFKIDAIGRAIISILRHCGRIKEIRGGGQTRYVVLGR
;
A
#
# COMPACT_ATOMS: atom_id res chain seq x y z
N MET A 1 -43.19 -7.46 -65.77
CA MET A 1 -41.85 -6.93 -66.11
C MET A 1 -41.04 -6.67 -64.85
N GLU A 2 -41.57 -5.92 -63.88
CA GLU A 2 -40.91 -5.64 -62.59
C GLU A 2 -40.51 -6.90 -61.80
N THR A 3 -41.37 -7.91 -61.73
CA THR A 3 -41.06 -9.18 -61.03
C THR A 3 -39.85 -9.90 -61.63
N MET A 4 -39.71 -9.87 -62.95
CA MET A 4 -38.60 -10.52 -63.66
C MET A 4 -37.29 -9.75 -63.45
N ILE A 5 -37.34 -8.42 -63.45
CA ILE A 5 -36.18 -7.56 -63.16
C ILE A 5 -35.70 -7.78 -61.72
N LYS A 6 -36.63 -7.93 -60.77
CA LYS A 6 -36.31 -8.25 -59.38
C LYS A 6 -35.60 -9.60 -59.26
N ASP A 7 -36.16 -10.65 -59.88
CA ASP A 7 -35.60 -12.02 -59.84
C ASP A 7 -34.21 -12.08 -60.49
N PHE A 8 -34.01 -11.34 -61.58
CA PHE A 8 -32.72 -11.21 -62.25
C PHE A 8 -31.69 -10.46 -61.39
N ASN A 9 -32.08 -9.36 -60.74
CA ASN A 9 -31.22 -8.61 -59.84
C ASN A 9 -30.84 -9.44 -58.61
N GLU A 10 -31.77 -10.23 -58.09
CA GLU A 10 -31.54 -11.14 -56.96
C GLU A 10 -30.49 -12.20 -57.33
N ARG A 11 -30.65 -12.88 -58.47
CA ARG A 11 -29.65 -13.82 -58.99
C ARG A 11 -28.31 -13.16 -59.29
N THR A 12 -28.31 -11.93 -59.79
CA THR A 12 -27.07 -11.18 -60.03
C THR A 12 -26.36 -10.83 -58.72
N CYS A 13 -27.11 -10.48 -57.68
CA CYS A 13 -26.59 -10.24 -56.34
C CYS A 13 -26.03 -11.51 -55.70
N GLU A 14 -26.74 -12.64 -55.83
CA GLU A 14 -26.25 -13.95 -55.37
C GLU A 14 -24.96 -14.34 -56.10
N LEU A 15 -24.92 -14.19 -57.42
CA LEU A 15 -23.72 -14.47 -58.21
C LEU A 15 -22.53 -13.61 -57.77
N LYS A 16 -22.74 -12.32 -57.48
CA LYS A 16 -21.69 -11.45 -56.93
C LYS A 16 -21.17 -11.92 -55.58
N LYS A 17 -22.05 -12.41 -54.68
CA LYS A 17 -21.63 -12.99 -53.39
C LYS A 17 -20.80 -14.25 -53.59
N PHE A 18 -21.20 -15.15 -54.51
CA PHE A 18 -20.44 -16.35 -54.82
C PHE A 18 -19.10 -16.06 -55.51
N MET A 19 -19.04 -15.01 -56.34
CA MET A 19 -17.78 -14.57 -56.93
C MET A 19 -16.80 -14.01 -55.88
N LEU A 20 -17.28 -13.36 -54.82
CA LEU A 20 -16.43 -12.93 -53.69
C LEU A 20 -15.86 -14.12 -52.90
N LEU A 21 -16.59 -15.23 -52.84
CA LEU A 21 -16.13 -16.48 -52.21
C LEU A 21 -15.19 -17.29 -53.12
N ARG A 22 -15.17 -17.00 -54.43
CA ARG A 22 -14.29 -17.63 -55.40
C ARG A 22 -12.99 -16.83 -55.48
N VAL A 23 -12.01 -17.20 -54.66
CA VAL A 23 -10.66 -16.63 -54.70
C VAL A 23 -9.96 -17.10 -55.99
N GLU A 24 -9.59 -16.18 -56.88
CA GLU A 24 -8.71 -16.46 -58.02
C GLU A 24 -7.25 -16.20 -57.60
N GLY A 25 -6.56 -17.24 -57.15
CA GLY A 25 -5.21 -17.17 -56.56
C GLY A 25 -5.06 -18.22 -55.45
N SER A 26 -3.83 -18.51 -55.00
CA SER A 26 -3.60 -19.54 -53.97
C SER A 26 -4.50 -19.28 -52.75
N CYS A 27 -5.39 -20.23 -52.45
CA CYS A 27 -6.33 -20.22 -51.33
C CYS A 27 -5.66 -19.89 -49.98
N GLU A 28 -4.35 -20.12 -49.89
CA GLU A 28 -3.54 -20.03 -48.69
C GLU A 28 -3.49 -18.61 -48.09
N GLU A 29 -3.30 -17.56 -48.89
CA GLU A 29 -3.10 -16.19 -48.35
C GLU A 29 -4.39 -15.58 -47.79
N THR A 30 -5.53 -15.82 -48.44
CA THR A 30 -6.84 -15.34 -47.95
C THR A 30 -7.31 -16.11 -46.72
N ASP A 31 -7.05 -17.43 -46.67
CA ASP A 31 -7.39 -18.25 -45.52
C ASP A 31 -6.52 -17.91 -44.31
N GLU A 32 -5.24 -17.57 -44.52
CA GLU A 32 -4.35 -17.09 -43.47
C GLU A 32 -4.87 -15.79 -42.85
N ILE A 33 -5.23 -14.79 -43.66
CA ILE A 33 -5.79 -13.51 -43.18
C ILE A 33 -7.11 -13.72 -42.42
N LEU A 34 -7.99 -14.60 -42.90
CA LEU A 34 -9.24 -14.91 -42.21
C LEU A 34 -9.01 -15.66 -40.88
N CYS A 35 -8.01 -16.54 -40.83
CA CYS A 35 -7.60 -17.18 -39.58
C CYS A 35 -7.04 -16.16 -38.60
N GLU A 36 -6.15 -15.26 -39.03
CA GLU A 36 -5.62 -14.19 -38.19
C GLU A 36 -6.74 -13.28 -37.63
N LEU A 37 -7.73 -12.94 -38.47
CA LEU A 37 -8.86 -12.11 -38.05
C LEU A 37 -9.75 -12.83 -37.03
N ARG A 38 -10.03 -14.13 -37.25
CA ARG A 38 -10.77 -14.96 -36.30
C ARG A 38 -10.03 -15.03 -34.95
N ASP A 39 -8.75 -15.34 -34.97
CA ASP A 39 -7.96 -15.49 -33.75
C ASP A 39 -7.87 -14.16 -32.98
N SER A 40 -7.76 -13.03 -33.69
CA SER A 40 -7.84 -11.67 -33.13
C SER A 40 -9.21 -11.38 -32.51
N LEU A 41 -10.30 -11.84 -33.13
CA LEU A 41 -11.66 -11.70 -32.60
C LEU A 41 -11.85 -12.54 -31.32
N ASP A 42 -11.36 -13.77 -31.30
CA ASP A 42 -11.40 -14.67 -30.14
C ASP A 42 -10.60 -14.11 -28.96
N GLU A 43 -9.44 -13.51 -29.24
CA GLU A 43 -8.66 -12.80 -28.21
C GLU A 43 -9.41 -11.59 -27.66
N LEU A 44 -10.04 -10.80 -28.55
CA LEU A 44 -10.83 -9.65 -28.15
C LEU A 44 -12.03 -10.07 -27.29
N GLU A 45 -12.75 -11.11 -27.68
CA GLU A 45 -13.87 -11.67 -26.92
C GLU A 45 -13.42 -12.13 -25.54
N THR A 46 -12.32 -12.88 -25.48
CA THR A 46 -11.72 -13.32 -24.21
C THR A 46 -11.36 -12.13 -23.31
N ARG A 47 -10.82 -11.06 -23.89
CA ARG A 47 -10.47 -9.85 -23.13
C ARG A 47 -11.70 -9.10 -22.62
N VAL A 48 -12.76 -8.99 -23.43
CA VAL A 48 -14.03 -8.37 -23.03
C VAL A 48 -14.68 -9.17 -21.90
N LEU A 49 -14.67 -10.50 -21.97
CA LEU A 49 -15.19 -11.36 -20.90
C LEU A 49 -14.44 -11.17 -19.58
N LYS A 50 -13.10 -11.10 -19.63
CA LYS A 50 -12.28 -10.80 -18.44
C LYS A 50 -12.60 -9.43 -17.85
N MET A 51 -12.78 -8.41 -18.70
CA MET A 51 -13.12 -7.06 -18.26
C MET A 51 -14.50 -7.01 -17.62
N SER A 52 -15.49 -7.67 -18.22
CA SER A 52 -16.84 -7.76 -17.65
C SER A 52 -16.83 -8.42 -16.27
N LYS A 53 -16.06 -9.50 -16.10
CA LYS A 53 -15.90 -10.15 -14.80
C LYS A 53 -15.26 -9.22 -13.76
N PHE A 54 -14.18 -8.53 -14.13
CA PHE A 54 -13.50 -7.60 -13.24
C PHE A 54 -14.43 -6.45 -12.79
N LEU A 55 -15.21 -5.88 -13.72
CA LEU A 55 -16.16 -4.81 -13.40
C LEU A 55 -17.23 -5.27 -12.40
N GLU A 56 -17.70 -6.52 -12.49
CA GLU A 56 -18.68 -7.04 -11.53
C GLU A 56 -18.06 -7.22 -10.14
N GLU A 57 -16.83 -7.75 -10.07
CA GLU A 57 -16.09 -7.87 -8.81
C GLU A 57 -15.82 -6.49 -8.18
N GLU A 58 -15.42 -5.50 -9.00
CA GLU A 58 -15.18 -4.13 -8.57
C GLU A 58 -16.46 -3.45 -8.07
N LYS A 59 -17.59 -3.65 -8.76
CA LYS A 59 -18.91 -3.14 -8.35
C LYS A 59 -19.31 -3.69 -6.97
N ILE A 60 -19.12 -4.99 -6.73
CA ILE A 60 -19.39 -5.62 -5.43
C ILE A 60 -18.45 -5.04 -4.36
N ALA A 61 -17.18 -4.85 -4.67
CA ALA A 61 -16.20 -4.28 -3.74
C ALA A 61 -16.52 -2.83 -3.36
N ILE A 62 -16.96 -2.01 -4.33
CA ILE A 62 -17.40 -0.63 -4.09
C ILE A 62 -18.57 -0.60 -3.11
N GLU A 63 -19.54 -1.50 -3.26
CA GLU A 63 -20.70 -1.51 -2.37
C GLU A 63 -20.33 -1.89 -0.93
N LYS A 64 -19.44 -2.87 -0.76
CA LYS A 64 -18.87 -3.20 0.56
C LYS A 64 -18.10 -2.03 1.17
N ALA A 65 -17.32 -1.30 0.36
CA ALA A 65 -16.56 -0.14 0.82
C ALA A 65 -17.48 1.00 1.28
N LYS A 66 -18.62 1.22 0.61
CA LYS A 66 -19.63 2.19 1.04
C LYS A 66 -20.24 1.80 2.39
N GLU A 67 -20.53 0.52 2.60
CA GLU A 67 -21.07 0.03 3.88
C GLU A 67 -20.10 0.29 5.04
N VAL A 68 -18.82 -0.03 4.85
CA VAL A 68 -17.77 0.24 5.83
C VAL A 68 -17.65 1.73 6.11
N LYS A 69 -17.65 2.58 5.06
CA LYS A 69 -17.62 4.03 5.21
C LYS A 69 -18.80 4.55 6.04
N ALA A 70 -20.01 4.03 5.81
CA ALA A 70 -21.19 4.44 6.58
C ALA A 70 -21.05 4.10 8.07
N LYS A 71 -20.52 2.90 8.39
CA LYS A 71 -20.23 2.48 9.78
C LYS A 71 -19.20 3.38 10.45
N LEU A 72 -18.09 3.68 9.76
CA LEU A 72 -17.06 4.58 10.28
C LEU A 72 -17.59 6.00 10.48
N GLN A 73 -18.44 6.49 9.57
CA GLN A 73 -19.04 7.81 9.70
C GLN A 73 -19.90 7.90 10.96
N SER A 74 -20.76 6.90 11.21
CA SER A 74 -21.56 6.86 12.43
C SER A 74 -20.71 6.84 13.71
N GLN A 75 -19.58 6.12 13.70
CA GLN A 75 -18.64 6.13 14.83
C GLN A 75 -17.97 7.49 15.00
N HIS A 76 -17.58 8.13 13.90
CA HIS A 76 -16.99 9.46 13.92
C HIS A 76 -17.97 10.49 14.49
N ASP A 77 -19.22 10.50 14.01
CA ASP A 77 -20.27 11.40 14.48
C ASP A 77 -20.54 11.18 15.98
N HIS A 78 -20.50 9.92 16.45
CA HIS A 78 -20.64 9.60 17.86
C HIS A 78 -19.47 10.12 18.72
N LEU A 79 -18.24 9.94 18.25
CA LEU A 79 -17.05 10.46 18.94
C LEU A 79 -17.04 11.99 18.95
N GLU A 80 -17.46 12.64 17.87
CA GLU A 80 -17.61 14.10 17.81
C GLU A 80 -18.65 14.57 18.83
N TRP A 81 -19.80 13.88 18.91
CA TRP A 81 -20.80 14.16 19.93
C TRP A 81 -20.23 14.03 21.34
N MET A 82 -19.48 12.95 21.63
CA MET A 82 -18.83 12.76 22.93
C MET A 82 -17.86 13.91 23.22
N CYS A 83 -16.99 14.27 22.28
CA CYS A 83 -16.05 15.38 22.42
C CYS A 83 -16.74 16.70 22.78
N GLN A 84 -17.89 16.99 22.16
CA GLN A 84 -18.67 18.19 22.45
C GLN A 84 -19.33 18.17 23.85
N HIS A 85 -19.57 16.98 24.41
CA HIS A 85 -20.26 16.79 25.69
C HIS A 85 -19.33 16.29 26.81
N LEU A 86 -18.01 16.40 26.63
CA LEU A 86 -17.04 15.95 27.62
C LEU A 86 -17.07 16.86 28.87
N PRO A 87 -17.19 16.31 30.09
CA PRO A 87 -17.13 17.08 31.31
C PRO A 87 -15.78 17.78 31.50
N LYS A 88 -15.79 19.04 31.97
CA LYS A 88 -14.62 19.91 32.12
C LYS A 88 -13.52 19.40 33.08
N HIS A 89 -13.76 18.31 33.81
CA HIS A 89 -12.85 17.74 34.80
C HIS A 89 -12.21 16.41 34.36
N LEU A 90 -12.36 16.02 33.08
CA LEU A 90 -11.62 14.89 32.54
C LEU A 90 -10.15 15.28 32.28
N PRO A 91 -9.17 14.42 32.65
CA PRO A 91 -7.77 14.66 32.34
C PRO A 91 -7.56 14.68 30.82
N GLY A 92 -7.22 15.84 30.26
CA GLY A 92 -7.01 16.05 28.83
C GLY A 92 -7.47 17.41 28.31
N ASN A 93 -8.42 18.07 29.00
CA ASN A 93 -8.90 19.40 28.66
C ASN A 93 -8.28 20.48 29.56
N ILE A 94 -6.96 20.64 29.50
CA ILE A 94 -6.29 21.82 30.03
C ILE A 94 -6.13 22.77 28.83
N GLU A 95 -7.07 23.69 28.68
CA GLU A 95 -6.89 24.89 27.85
C GLU A 95 -5.51 25.51 28.19
N PRO A 96 -4.63 25.78 27.22
CA PRO A 96 -3.37 26.46 27.49
C PRO A 96 -3.70 27.85 28.01
N SER A 97 -3.55 28.02 29.32
CA SER A 97 -3.79 29.30 29.98
C SER A 97 -2.94 30.37 29.30
N THR A 98 -3.63 31.36 28.73
CA THR A 98 -3.07 32.57 28.15
C THR A 98 -2.11 33.22 29.13
N PHE A 99 -0.87 33.38 28.71
CA PHE A 99 0.07 34.30 29.32
C PHE A 99 -0.52 35.71 29.24
N ASP A 100 -0.86 36.30 30.38
CA ASP A 100 -0.98 37.75 30.50
C ASP A 100 -0.05 38.26 31.61
N GLN A 101 0.82 39.17 31.21
CA GLN A 101 1.75 39.91 32.04
C GLN A 101 0.97 40.88 32.94
N THR A 102 1.22 40.85 34.24
CA THR A 102 1.39 42.09 35.02
C THR A 102 2.37 41.84 36.17
N ASN A 103 3.51 42.53 36.09
CA ASN A 103 4.39 42.77 37.23
C ASN A 103 3.71 43.74 38.20
N ILE A 104 3.86 43.54 39.51
CA ILE A 104 4.53 44.45 40.47
C ILE A 104 4.59 43.75 41.86
N HIS A 105 5.83 43.65 42.35
CA HIS A 105 6.39 43.13 43.62
C HIS A 105 6.03 44.03 44.85
N PRO A 106 6.66 43.96 46.06
CA PRO A 106 7.43 42.91 46.77
C PRO A 106 7.18 42.83 48.31
N SER A 107 7.59 41.73 48.97
CA SER A 107 8.44 41.69 50.20
C SER A 107 8.73 40.22 50.57
N ASN A 108 9.97 39.73 50.41
CA ASN A 108 11.04 39.62 51.41
C ASN A 108 10.68 38.73 52.63
N GLU A 109 11.25 37.52 52.68
CA GLU A 109 12.00 37.03 53.84
C GLU A 109 12.92 35.85 53.44
N ARG A 110 14.14 35.88 53.99
CA ARG A 110 15.26 34.97 53.72
C ARG A 110 15.26 33.79 54.71
N ASN A 111 15.96 32.74 54.29
CA ASN A 111 16.87 31.89 55.08
C ASN A 111 16.24 30.78 55.96
N GLU A 112 16.49 29.50 55.65
CA GLU A 112 17.61 28.63 56.12
C GLU A 112 17.32 27.14 55.78
N GLN A 113 18.33 26.43 55.27
CA GLN A 113 18.44 24.95 55.26
C GLN A 113 18.93 24.45 56.65
N PRO A 114 19.23 23.15 56.91
CA PRO A 114 18.78 21.86 56.35
C PRO A 114 18.32 20.87 57.47
N GLN A 115 17.82 19.67 57.12
CA GLN A 115 18.39 18.37 57.58
C GLN A 115 17.50 17.15 57.27
N GLN A 116 18.19 16.08 56.88
CA GLN A 116 17.75 14.71 56.72
C GLN A 116 17.30 14.11 58.07
N ILE A 117 16.43 13.10 58.05
CA ILE A 117 16.47 11.82 58.82
C ILE A 117 15.17 11.04 58.52
N VAL A 118 15.31 9.91 57.80
CA VAL A 118 14.46 8.71 57.90
C VAL A 118 14.86 7.96 59.19
N PRO A 119 14.09 7.05 59.86
CA PRO A 119 13.16 6.07 59.23
C PRO A 119 11.95 5.54 60.07
N ASN A 120 10.97 4.95 59.36
CA ASN A 120 10.22 3.70 59.60
C ASN A 120 9.59 3.25 60.95
N HIS A 121 8.37 2.67 60.79
CA HIS A 121 7.70 1.53 61.47
C HIS A 121 6.56 1.80 62.50
N ALA A 122 5.34 1.36 62.14
CA ALA A 122 4.47 0.41 62.87
C ALA A 122 3.11 0.29 62.13
N LYS A 123 2.79 -0.84 61.50
CA LYS A 123 2.00 -2.01 61.99
C LYS A 123 0.55 -1.69 62.38
N GLY A 124 -0.38 -2.41 61.74
CA GLY A 124 -1.78 -2.57 62.16
C GLY A 124 -2.61 -3.33 61.12
N HIS A 125 -2.72 -4.64 61.31
CA HIS A 125 -3.58 -5.61 60.60
C HIS A 125 -4.96 -5.66 61.25
N GLU A 126 -6.01 -6.00 60.47
CA GLU A 126 -7.19 -6.86 60.79
C GLU A 126 -8.30 -6.60 59.72
N GLN A 127 -8.61 -7.54 58.81
CA GLN A 127 -9.67 -8.60 58.90
C GLN A 127 -11.06 -7.98 59.18
N ASP A 128 -12.16 -8.25 58.47
CA ASP A 128 -12.66 -9.47 57.82
C ASP A 128 -13.96 -9.15 57.03
N SER A 129 -14.48 -10.14 56.29
CA SER A 129 -15.90 -10.38 55.96
C SER A 129 -16.50 -9.85 54.64
N LEU A 130 -16.73 -10.83 53.76
CA LEU A 130 -17.64 -10.85 52.61
C LEU A 130 -19.10 -10.68 53.04
N GLN A 131 -19.88 -9.91 52.26
CA GLN A 131 -21.31 -10.17 52.08
C GLN A 131 -21.71 -9.89 50.63
N GLU A 132 -22.23 -10.94 50.00
CA GLU A 132 -22.92 -10.94 48.71
C GLU A 132 -24.15 -10.02 48.76
N THR A 133 -24.32 -9.20 47.72
CA THR A 133 -25.61 -8.66 47.33
C THR A 133 -25.76 -8.80 45.82
N ASP A 134 -26.65 -9.71 45.43
CA ASP A 134 -27.18 -9.89 44.08
C ASP A 134 -27.79 -8.60 43.52
N LEU A 135 -27.46 -8.27 42.26
CA LEU A 135 -28.21 -7.42 41.31
C LEU A 135 -27.47 -7.39 39.94
N PRO A 136 -28.14 -7.06 38.83
CA PRO A 136 -28.51 -8.00 37.77
C PRO A 136 -27.51 -8.06 36.59
N VAL A 137 -27.63 -9.14 35.82
CA VAL A 137 -26.95 -9.42 34.54
C VAL A 137 -26.96 -8.21 33.60
N VAL A 138 -25.78 -7.64 33.36
CA VAL A 138 -25.54 -6.66 32.29
C VAL A 138 -24.65 -7.33 31.23
N GLU A 139 -25.34 -7.73 30.17
CA GLU A 139 -24.96 -7.77 28.75
C GLU A 139 -23.47 -7.54 28.43
N GLU A 140 -22.86 -8.58 27.88
CA GLU A 140 -21.45 -8.62 27.47
C GLU A 140 -21.07 -7.43 26.58
N ASN A 141 -20.08 -6.67 27.04
CA ASN A 141 -19.49 -5.56 26.31
C ASN A 141 -18.68 -6.10 25.10
N PRO A 142 -19.06 -5.83 23.84
CA PRO A 142 -18.48 -6.47 22.65
C PRO A 142 -17.12 -5.90 22.23
N PHE A 143 -16.44 -5.14 23.10
CA PHE A 143 -15.25 -4.35 22.76
C PHE A 143 -13.90 -4.97 23.16
N TYR A 144 -13.83 -6.27 23.43
CA TYR A 144 -12.55 -6.96 23.55
C TYR A 144 -12.54 -8.31 22.83
N VAL A 145 -12.16 -8.30 21.55
CA VAL A 145 -11.65 -9.52 20.90
C VAL A 145 -10.14 -9.46 20.96
N SER A 146 -9.56 -10.27 21.84
CA SER A 146 -8.17 -10.70 21.73
C SER A 146 -8.08 -11.57 20.46
N THR A 147 -7.57 -11.03 19.36
CA THR A 147 -7.20 -11.86 18.21
C THR A 147 -5.71 -12.19 18.30
N GLN A 148 -5.46 -13.47 18.59
CA GLN A 148 -4.23 -14.15 18.25
C GLN A 148 -3.94 -14.02 16.73
N PRO A 149 -2.67 -14.12 16.29
CA PRO A 149 -2.30 -13.89 14.89
C PRO A 149 -2.86 -15.01 14.01
N THR A 150 -4.02 -14.79 13.41
CA THR A 150 -4.53 -15.65 12.36
C THR A 150 -3.83 -15.29 11.06
N SER A 151 -2.96 -16.19 10.63
CA SER A 151 -2.33 -16.22 9.32
C SER A 151 -3.38 -16.15 8.21
N ASN A 152 -3.53 -14.97 7.62
CA ASN A 152 -4.12 -14.77 6.30
C ASN A 152 -3.34 -13.61 5.65
N THR A 153 -2.14 -13.92 5.17
CA THR A 153 -1.27 -12.96 4.49
C THR A 153 -1.77 -12.71 3.06
N ASN A 154 -2.91 -12.03 2.95
CA ASN A 154 -3.11 -11.13 1.82
C ASN A 154 -2.16 -9.94 2.04
N PHE A 155 -0.91 -10.11 1.59
CA PHE A 155 0.16 -9.12 1.72
C PHE A 155 -0.17 -7.88 0.87
N VAL A 156 -0.89 -6.93 1.47
CA VAL A 156 -1.11 -5.59 0.92
C VAL A 156 -0.19 -4.61 1.65
N ALA A 157 1.07 -4.60 1.21
CA ALA A 157 1.95 -3.43 1.18
C ALA A 157 3.25 -3.81 0.44
N MET A 158 3.19 -4.02 -0.89
CA MET A 158 4.43 -4.24 -1.70
C MET A 158 5.28 -2.96 -1.82
N GLY A 159 5.25 -2.04 -0.86
CA GLY A 159 5.90 -0.74 -0.95
C GLY A 159 6.46 -0.30 0.39
N LEU A 160 7.52 0.50 0.34
CA LEU A 160 8.08 1.19 1.49
C LEU A 160 7.09 2.24 2.01
N SER A 161 6.88 2.26 3.32
CA SER A 161 6.15 3.33 4.00
C SER A 161 6.99 4.59 4.13
N TYR A 162 6.35 5.75 4.04
CA TYR A 162 7.04 7.03 4.20
C TYR A 162 7.69 7.18 5.58
N ILE A 163 8.69 8.04 5.63
CA ILE A 163 9.37 8.42 6.87
C ILE A 163 8.65 9.62 7.49
N THR A 164 8.24 9.44 8.74
CA THR A 164 7.61 10.48 9.56
C THR A 164 8.63 11.50 10.05
N VAL A 165 8.15 12.65 10.54
CA VAL A 165 9.02 13.72 11.07
C VAL A 165 9.83 13.23 12.28
N SER A 166 9.23 12.44 13.16
CA SER A 166 9.88 11.87 14.33
C SER A 166 10.96 10.86 13.95
N GLU A 167 10.66 9.93 13.05
CA GLU A 167 11.63 8.95 12.54
C GLU A 167 12.83 9.64 11.88
N PHE A 168 12.58 10.68 11.07
CA PHE A 168 13.65 11.42 10.39
C PHE A 168 14.56 12.17 11.38
N LYS A 169 13.99 12.79 12.43
CA LYS A 169 14.76 13.48 13.48
C LYS A 169 15.66 12.55 14.30
N ASN A 170 15.25 11.29 14.44
CA ASN A 170 16.02 10.27 15.17
C ASN A 170 17.20 9.71 14.37
N VAL A 171 17.28 9.98 13.07
CA VAL A 171 18.41 9.55 12.24
C VAL A 171 19.68 10.29 12.71
N PRO A 172 20.78 9.61 13.07
CA PRO A 172 22.01 10.28 13.46
C PRO A 172 22.58 11.21 12.39
N LYS A 173 23.17 12.34 12.80
CA LYS A 173 23.75 13.37 11.92
C LYS A 173 24.87 12.89 10.99
N TYR A 174 25.55 11.82 11.36
CA TYR A 174 26.57 11.23 10.49
C TYR A 174 25.98 10.38 9.35
N ILE A 175 24.69 10.00 9.45
CA ILE A 175 23.95 9.26 8.40
C ILE A 175 23.17 10.25 7.53
N HIS A 176 22.48 11.22 8.15
CA HIS A 176 21.88 12.33 7.41
C HIS A 176 22.92 13.44 7.30
N ASN A 177 23.64 13.51 6.18
CA ASN A 177 24.32 14.76 5.86
C ASN A 177 23.21 15.82 5.79
N ASN A 178 23.30 16.92 6.55
CA ASN A 178 22.30 18.02 6.67
C ASN A 178 21.79 18.62 5.33
N ARG A 179 22.32 18.14 4.20
CA ARG A 179 21.97 18.47 2.83
C ARG A 179 20.79 17.65 2.27
N ILE A 180 20.29 16.65 3.00
CA ILE A 180 19.18 15.79 2.57
C ILE A 180 17.95 16.08 3.42
N SER A 181 16.86 16.54 2.79
CA SER A 181 15.58 16.77 3.45
C SER A 181 14.76 15.48 3.55
N ARG A 182 13.85 15.42 4.52
CA ARG A 182 12.87 14.34 4.66
C ARG A 182 12.04 14.17 3.37
N ASP A 183 11.63 15.28 2.77
CA ASP A 183 10.83 15.25 1.54
C ASP A 183 11.61 14.59 0.41
N LYS A 184 12.93 14.82 0.33
CA LYS A 184 13.77 14.15 -0.67
C LYS A 184 13.89 12.65 -0.44
N VAL A 185 13.89 12.22 0.82
CA VAL A 185 13.85 10.78 1.15
C VAL A 185 12.50 10.17 0.79
N ASN A 186 11.39 10.87 1.05
CA ASN A 186 10.06 10.39 0.69
C ASN A 186 9.82 10.38 -0.83
N GLU A 187 10.36 11.35 -1.58
CA GLU A 187 10.39 11.30 -3.05
C GLU A 187 11.15 10.07 -3.56
N ALA A 188 12.25 9.69 -2.91
CA ALA A 188 12.97 8.48 -3.26
C ALA A 188 12.16 7.22 -2.92
N ILE A 189 11.39 7.24 -1.82
CA ILE A 189 10.45 6.16 -1.49
C ILE A 189 9.40 5.98 -2.58
N ASP A 190 8.84 7.06 -3.12
CA ASP A 190 7.92 6.97 -4.26
C ASP A 190 8.54 6.27 -5.46
N ASP A 191 9.79 6.61 -5.76
CA ASP A 191 10.52 6.00 -6.87
C ASP A 191 10.83 4.52 -6.61
N PHE A 192 11.20 4.14 -5.38
CA PHE A 192 11.33 2.74 -4.98
C PHE A 192 10.00 2.00 -5.16
N ASN A 193 8.89 2.57 -4.68
CA ASN A 193 7.57 1.96 -4.76
C ASN A 193 7.11 1.73 -6.21
N LYS A 194 7.40 2.66 -7.12
CA LYS A 194 7.15 2.48 -8.57
C LYS A 194 7.94 1.29 -9.13
N VAL A 195 9.22 1.14 -8.78
CA VAL A 195 10.05 0.03 -9.26
C VAL A 195 9.58 -1.30 -8.69
N ILE A 196 9.24 -1.34 -7.40
CA ILE A 196 8.70 -2.53 -6.75
C ILE A 196 7.38 -2.92 -7.42
N GLN A 197 6.47 -1.97 -7.62
CA GLN A 197 5.20 -2.20 -8.31
C GLN A 197 5.43 -2.72 -9.73
N GLU A 198 6.31 -2.14 -10.54
CA GLU A 198 6.61 -2.62 -11.90
C GLU A 198 7.15 -4.06 -11.87
N LYS A 199 8.10 -4.37 -10.97
CA LYS A 199 8.68 -5.71 -10.84
C LYS A 199 7.63 -6.76 -10.50
N TYR A 200 6.87 -6.56 -9.43
CA TYR A 200 5.90 -7.56 -8.96
C TYR A 200 4.64 -7.62 -9.83
N THR A 201 4.32 -6.54 -10.56
CA THR A 201 3.31 -6.62 -11.63
C THR A 201 3.75 -7.58 -12.71
N ILE A 202 5.01 -7.49 -13.19
CA ILE A 202 5.56 -8.42 -14.19
C ILE A 202 5.63 -9.85 -13.66
N LEU A 203 6.05 -10.05 -12.41
CA LEU A 203 6.16 -11.39 -11.81
C LEU A 203 4.80 -12.08 -11.60
N LYS A 204 3.74 -11.32 -11.33
CA LYS A 204 2.36 -11.84 -11.15
C LYS A 204 1.57 -11.94 -12.46
N SER A 205 2.04 -11.31 -13.53
CA SER A 205 1.38 -11.33 -14.84
C SER A 205 1.44 -12.72 -15.48
N GLN A 206 0.38 -13.08 -16.22
CA GLN A 206 0.35 -14.32 -16.98
C GLN A 206 1.39 -14.27 -18.12
N HIS A 207 2.19 -15.34 -18.29
CA HIS A 207 3.28 -15.36 -19.27
C HIS A 207 2.86 -15.08 -20.73
N SER A 208 1.62 -15.41 -21.09
CA SER A 208 1.05 -15.14 -22.41
C SER A 208 0.82 -13.65 -22.69
N THR A 209 0.61 -12.82 -21.66
CA THR A 209 0.33 -11.39 -21.81
C THR A 209 1.61 -10.53 -21.82
N LEU A 210 2.78 -11.14 -21.57
CA LEU A 210 4.05 -10.44 -21.50
C LEU A 210 4.69 -10.27 -22.89
N ASN A 211 4.93 -9.01 -23.29
CA ASN A 211 5.76 -8.68 -24.46
C ASN A 211 7.22 -9.17 -24.25
N HIS A 212 7.98 -9.38 -25.33
CA HIS A 212 9.38 -9.82 -25.33
C HIS A 212 10.26 -9.08 -24.30
N LYS A 213 10.17 -7.74 -24.24
CA LYS A 213 10.92 -6.94 -23.24
C LYS A 213 10.53 -7.26 -21.80
N MET A 214 9.25 -7.54 -21.54
CA MET A 214 8.76 -7.88 -20.20
C MET A 214 9.13 -9.34 -19.84
N LYS A 215 9.11 -10.26 -20.80
CA LYS A 215 9.63 -11.64 -20.63
C LYS A 215 11.12 -11.64 -20.26
N GLN A 216 11.93 -10.80 -20.93
CA GLN A 216 13.34 -10.66 -20.56
C GLN A 216 13.52 -10.12 -19.13
N LYS A 217 12.71 -9.12 -18.72
CA LYS A 217 12.72 -8.63 -17.33
C LYS A 217 12.29 -9.73 -16.34
N TYR A 218 11.26 -10.51 -16.67
CA TYR A 218 10.79 -11.61 -15.83
C TYR A 218 11.90 -12.61 -15.51
N TRP A 219 12.63 -13.08 -16.53
CA TRP A 219 13.73 -14.01 -16.34
C TRP A 219 14.87 -13.40 -15.53
N LYS A 220 15.21 -12.13 -15.78
CA LYS A 220 16.20 -11.41 -14.96
C LYS A 220 15.78 -11.29 -13.50
N TYR A 221 14.50 -11.05 -13.22
CA TYR A 221 14.01 -11.00 -11.84
C TYR A 221 14.10 -12.36 -11.15
N LYS A 222 13.85 -13.45 -11.89
CA LYS A 222 13.99 -14.81 -11.38
C LYS A 222 15.45 -15.22 -11.16
N GLU A 223 16.34 -14.88 -12.08
CA GLU A 223 17.78 -15.13 -11.96
C GLU A 223 18.41 -14.31 -10.81
N ALA A 224 17.86 -13.14 -10.53
CA ALA A 224 18.31 -12.31 -9.42
C ALA A 224 17.94 -12.86 -8.04
N GLU A 225 17.09 -13.89 -7.92
CA GLU A 225 16.71 -14.47 -6.62
C GLU A 225 17.87 -15.29 -6.01
N ASN A 226 18.05 -15.21 -4.69
CA ASN A 226 19.01 -16.05 -3.96
C ASN A 226 18.37 -16.60 -2.67
N GLU A 227 19.12 -17.45 -1.95
CA GLU A 227 18.65 -18.09 -0.71
C GLU A 227 18.19 -17.08 0.35
N GLU A 228 18.86 -15.93 0.45
CA GLU A 228 18.52 -14.91 1.45
C GLU A 228 17.29 -14.05 1.08
N THR A 229 16.94 -13.97 -0.21
CA THR A 229 15.77 -13.24 -0.71
C THR A 229 14.58 -14.11 -1.04
N ARG A 230 14.68 -15.42 -0.82
CA ARG A 230 13.56 -16.34 -1.00
C ARG A 230 12.39 -15.88 -0.11
N ASP A 231 11.20 -15.87 -0.69
CA ASP A 231 9.94 -15.46 -0.04
C ASP A 231 9.93 -14.02 0.51
N LYS A 232 10.82 -13.15 0.02
CA LYS A 232 10.87 -11.73 0.41
C LYS A 232 10.73 -10.83 -0.81
N ASP A 233 10.03 -9.73 -0.61
CA ASP A 233 9.98 -8.69 -1.62
C ASP A 233 11.29 -7.92 -1.65
N PHE A 234 11.97 -7.92 -2.79
CA PHE A 234 13.18 -7.14 -3.02
C PHE A 234 13.21 -6.50 -4.41
N ILE A 235 14.03 -5.47 -4.56
CA ILE A 235 14.49 -4.94 -5.86
C ILE A 235 16.01 -4.95 -5.90
N THR A 236 16.59 -4.98 -7.09
CA THR A 236 18.04 -4.93 -7.28
C THR A 236 18.51 -3.51 -7.59
N GLU A 237 19.80 -3.28 -7.39
CA GLU A 237 20.46 -2.06 -7.87
C GLU A 237 20.29 -1.86 -9.37
N ASN A 238 20.26 -2.96 -10.15
CA ASN A 238 20.06 -2.89 -11.58
C ASN A 238 18.61 -2.51 -11.95
N ASP A 239 17.62 -2.87 -11.13
CA ASP A 239 16.20 -2.51 -11.32
C ASP A 239 16.02 -0.99 -11.21
N LEU A 240 16.70 -0.38 -10.22
CA LEU A 240 16.76 1.08 -10.05
C LEU A 240 17.45 1.72 -11.26
N LYS A 241 18.63 1.22 -11.67
CA LYS A 241 19.38 1.76 -12.81
C LYS A 241 18.64 1.66 -14.14
N SER A 242 18.01 0.51 -14.40
CA SER A 242 17.31 0.24 -15.66
C SER A 242 16.03 1.06 -15.79
N THR A 243 15.45 1.45 -14.66
CA THR A 243 14.21 2.25 -14.59
C THR A 243 14.51 3.74 -14.43
N ASN A 244 15.78 4.17 -14.41
CA ASN A 244 16.20 5.58 -14.29
C ASN A 244 15.57 6.53 -15.33
N GLN A 245 15.06 6.03 -16.45
CA GLN A 245 14.32 6.86 -17.41
C GLN A 245 12.91 7.24 -16.92
N LYS A 246 12.35 6.48 -15.97
CA LYS A 246 11.00 6.66 -15.39
C LYS A 246 11.00 7.16 -13.95
N ILE A 247 12.13 7.08 -13.25
CA ILE A 247 12.29 7.53 -11.85
C ILE A 247 13.37 8.61 -11.75
N LYS A 248 13.27 9.47 -10.74
CA LYS A 248 14.24 10.56 -10.50
C LYS A 248 15.43 10.08 -9.66
N PHE A 249 15.24 9.04 -8.87
CA PHE A 249 16.26 8.47 -7.99
C PHE A 249 17.50 8.01 -8.77
N LYS A 250 18.69 8.32 -8.23
CA LYS A 250 19.99 7.91 -8.78
C LYS A 250 20.88 7.40 -7.66
N ILE A 251 21.79 6.47 -7.98
CA ILE A 251 22.72 5.86 -7.01
C ILE A 251 24.04 6.65 -6.98
N ASP A 252 23.93 7.96 -6.79
CA ASP A 252 25.06 8.85 -6.59
C ASP A 252 25.41 8.98 -5.09
N ALA A 253 26.21 9.97 -4.71
CA ALA A 253 26.55 10.21 -3.30
C ALA A 253 25.29 10.51 -2.46
N ILE A 254 24.31 11.22 -3.03
CA ILE A 254 23.06 11.57 -2.35
C ILE A 254 22.18 10.33 -2.23
N GLY A 255 22.02 9.56 -3.31
CA GLY A 255 21.25 8.31 -3.30
C GLY A 255 21.79 7.29 -2.31
N ARG A 256 23.11 7.16 -2.18
CA ARG A 256 23.74 6.27 -1.18
C ARG A 256 23.45 6.72 0.25
N ALA A 257 23.43 8.03 0.51
CA ALA A 257 23.03 8.55 1.80
C ALA A 257 21.53 8.30 2.07
N ILE A 258 20.65 8.47 1.07
CA ILE A 258 19.22 8.12 1.18
C ILE A 258 19.03 6.63 1.49
N ILE A 259 19.73 5.73 0.79
CA ILE A 259 19.69 4.28 1.09
C ILE A 259 20.12 4.01 2.53
N SER A 260 21.14 4.72 3.03
CA SER A 260 21.60 4.60 4.41
C SER A 260 20.52 5.05 5.42
N ILE A 261 19.80 6.13 5.12
CA ILE A 261 18.65 6.59 5.92
C ILE A 261 17.53 5.54 5.90
N LEU A 262 17.18 5.01 4.72
CA LEU A 262 16.13 3.98 4.59
C LEU A 262 16.47 2.70 5.36
N ARG A 263 17.75 2.30 5.38
CA ARG A 263 18.24 1.18 6.20
C ARG A 263 18.09 1.49 7.69
N HIS A 264 18.48 2.69 8.12
CA HIS A 264 18.38 3.10 9.53
C HIS A 264 16.92 3.16 10.01
N CYS A 265 16.01 3.68 9.19
CA CYS A 265 14.58 3.73 9.48
C CYS A 265 13.87 2.36 9.31
N GLY A 266 14.61 1.29 9.02
CA GLY A 266 14.07 -0.06 8.90
C GLY A 266 13.11 -0.24 7.72
N ARG A 267 13.27 0.53 6.65
CA ARG A 267 12.47 0.39 5.42
C ARG A 267 13.04 -0.67 4.49
N ILE A 268 14.37 -0.80 4.45
CA ILE A 268 15.05 -1.77 3.60
C ILE A 268 16.19 -2.50 4.33
N LYS A 269 16.45 -3.74 3.91
CA LYS A 269 17.67 -4.48 4.22
C LYS A 269 18.48 -4.67 2.95
N GLU A 270 19.77 -4.38 3.02
CA GLU A 270 20.69 -4.56 1.90
C GLU A 270 21.37 -5.93 1.99
N ILE A 271 21.33 -6.68 0.89
CA ILE A 271 21.93 -8.01 0.75
C ILE A 271 22.83 -8.00 -0.49
N ARG A 272 24.10 -8.40 -0.32
CA ARG A 272 25.09 -8.46 -1.41
C ARG A 272 25.48 -9.91 -1.67
N GLY A 273 25.53 -10.30 -2.95
CA GLY A 273 25.98 -11.63 -3.35
C GLY A 273 25.81 -11.86 -4.85
N GLY A 274 26.69 -12.67 -5.45
CA GLY A 274 26.65 -12.97 -6.89
C GLY A 274 26.82 -11.74 -7.79
N GLY A 275 27.63 -10.76 -7.37
CA GLY A 275 27.85 -9.52 -8.12
C GLY A 275 26.66 -8.54 -8.13
N GLN A 276 25.57 -8.83 -7.42
CA GLN A 276 24.37 -8.02 -7.40
C GLN A 276 24.02 -7.57 -5.98
N THR A 277 23.66 -6.29 -5.83
CA THR A 277 23.08 -5.74 -4.60
C THR A 277 21.55 -5.81 -4.67
N ARG A 278 20.93 -6.31 -3.60
CA ARG A 278 19.48 -6.48 -3.42
C ARG A 278 19.02 -5.64 -2.23
N TYR A 279 17.96 -4.87 -2.42
CA TYR A 279 17.28 -4.11 -1.38
C TYR A 279 15.97 -4.82 -1.06
N VAL A 280 15.96 -5.56 0.03
CA VAL A 280 14.78 -6.25 0.56
C VAL A 280 13.89 -5.21 1.25
N VAL A 281 12.62 -5.20 0.88
CA VAL A 281 11.57 -4.38 1.47
C VAL A 281 11.21 -4.94 2.83
N LEU A 282 11.19 -4.10 3.85
CA LEU A 282 10.76 -4.46 5.19
C LEU A 282 9.39 -3.83 5.45
N GLY A 283 8.42 -4.66 5.83
CA GLY A 283 7.10 -4.22 6.27
C GLY A 283 7.13 -3.79 7.73
N ARG A 284 6.49 -2.65 8.04
CA ARG A 284 6.08 -2.28 9.39
C ARG A 284 4.60 -2.00 9.38
#